data_AF-A0A5P2D9C3-F1
#
_entry.id   AF-A0A5P2D9C3-F1
#
_cell.length_a   1.000
_cell.length_b   1.000
_cell.length_c   1.000
_cell.angle_alpha   90.00
_cell.angle_beta   90.00
_cell.angle_gamma   90.00
#
_symmetry.space_group_name_H-M   'P 1'
#
loop_
_entity.id
_entity.type
_entity.pdbx_description
1 polymer ?
#
loop_
_entity_poly.entity_id
_entity_poly.type
_entity_poly.pdbx_seq_one_letter_code
_entity_poly.pdbx_strand_id
1 'polypeptide(L)'
;MPRWQGWFVGLVGLAALLVFAPLGLYVWASGGSSEPAGAVGVAAAPYVPVEDAAVSGCRIDPASRRLLADIEVKSRAPGVGSYVVTVGFRQDPPLGTAQALVRLDRVAPGIAARGEAVGPVWPAGVTPWCGVVGAEFEGAEFAGPVRVGPSGVGPG
;
A
#
# COMPACT_ATOMS: atom_id res chain seq x y z
N MET A 1 11.41 -2.82 -57.75
CA MET A 1 11.65 -3.88 -56.75
C MET A 1 11.21 -3.39 -55.34
N PRO A 2 9.91 -3.28 -55.01
CA PRO A 2 9.47 -2.72 -53.73
C PRO A 2 8.94 -3.74 -52.70
N ARG A 3 8.58 -4.98 -53.12
CA ARG A 3 7.94 -5.97 -52.22
C ARG A 3 8.82 -6.40 -51.05
N TRP A 4 10.13 -6.41 -51.27
CA TRP A 4 11.10 -6.89 -50.29
C TRP A 4 11.23 -5.89 -49.15
N GLN A 5 11.34 -4.59 -49.46
CA GLN A 5 11.39 -3.52 -48.46
C GLN A 5 10.12 -3.47 -47.61
N GLY A 6 8.93 -3.64 -48.21
CA GLY A 6 7.68 -3.67 -47.45
C GLY A 6 7.60 -4.83 -46.45
N TRP A 7 8.13 -6.00 -46.82
CA TRP A 7 8.19 -7.16 -45.95
C TRP A 7 9.15 -6.97 -44.76
N PHE A 8 10.34 -6.39 -45.01
CA PHE A 8 11.28 -6.07 -43.93
C PHE A 8 10.72 -5.02 -42.96
N VAL A 9 10.09 -3.97 -43.47
CA VAL A 9 9.45 -2.96 -42.62
C VAL A 9 8.33 -3.58 -41.78
N GLY A 10 7.56 -4.50 -42.36
CA GLY A 10 6.53 -5.26 -41.63
C GLY A 10 7.12 -6.12 -40.50
N LEU A 11 8.21 -6.85 -40.77
CA LEU A 11 8.86 -7.68 -39.75
C LEU A 11 9.51 -6.87 -38.63
N VAL A 12 10.16 -5.74 -38.97
CA VAL A 12 10.75 -4.85 -37.97
C VAL A 12 9.66 -4.22 -37.10
N GLY A 13 8.55 -3.79 -37.70
CA GLY A 13 7.39 -3.29 -36.96
C GLY A 13 6.78 -4.34 -36.03
N LEU A 14 6.63 -5.58 -36.50
CA LEU A 14 6.13 -6.68 -35.68
C LEU A 14 7.08 -7.00 -34.51
N ALA A 15 8.38 -7.09 -34.77
CA ALA A 15 9.39 -7.35 -33.75
C ALA A 15 9.44 -6.23 -32.70
N ALA A 16 9.38 -4.97 -33.14
CA ALA A 16 9.28 -3.83 -32.23
C ALA A 16 8.02 -3.92 -31.37
N LEU A 17 6.85 -4.23 -31.95
CA LEU A 17 5.61 -4.36 -31.21
C LEU A 17 5.69 -5.49 -30.18
N LEU A 18 6.27 -6.63 -30.54
CA LEU A 18 6.47 -7.77 -29.63
C LEU A 18 7.43 -7.46 -28.47
N VAL A 19 8.32 -6.47 -28.59
CA VAL A 19 9.25 -6.06 -27.53
C VAL A 19 8.68 -4.91 -26.71
N PHE A 20 8.21 -3.86 -27.37
CA PHE A 20 7.71 -2.65 -26.72
C PHE A 20 6.33 -2.84 -26.08
N ALA A 21 5.46 -3.72 -26.58
CA ALA A 21 4.19 -3.99 -25.94
C ALA A 21 4.35 -4.65 -24.55
N PRO A 22 5.09 -5.77 -24.38
CA PRO A 22 5.30 -6.33 -23.05
C PRO A 22 6.20 -5.47 -22.18
N LEU A 23 7.19 -4.73 -22.73
CA LEU A 23 7.97 -3.77 -21.93
C LEU A 23 7.13 -2.57 -21.48
N GLY A 24 6.28 -2.03 -22.34
CA GLY A 24 5.36 -0.95 -21.97
C GLY A 24 4.36 -1.41 -20.93
N LEU A 25 3.85 -2.63 -21.05
CA LEU A 25 2.97 -3.25 -20.05
C LEU A 25 3.72 -3.56 -18.75
N TYR A 26 4.96 -4.01 -18.82
CA TYR A 26 5.81 -4.26 -17.65
C TYR A 26 6.16 -2.98 -16.92
N VAL A 27 6.56 -1.92 -17.63
CA VAL A 27 6.85 -0.59 -17.06
C VAL A 27 5.59 0.04 -16.50
N TRP A 28 4.44 -0.14 -17.15
CA TRP A 28 3.16 0.31 -16.61
C TRP A 28 2.75 -0.49 -15.36
N ALA A 29 2.98 -1.80 -15.32
CA ALA A 29 2.75 -2.63 -14.14
C ALA A 29 3.74 -2.34 -12.99
N SER A 30 4.99 -1.98 -13.32
CA SER A 30 6.03 -1.70 -12.31
C SER A 30 6.10 -0.22 -11.88
N GLY A 31 5.60 0.70 -12.70
CA GLY A 31 5.29 2.09 -12.33
C GLY A 31 3.86 2.28 -11.80
N GLY A 32 3.05 1.23 -11.88
CA GLY A 32 1.65 1.15 -11.48
C GLY A 32 1.43 0.92 -10.00
N SER A 33 2.11 1.67 -9.14
CA SER A 33 1.54 2.04 -7.83
C SER A 33 0.37 3.04 -8.00
N SER A 34 -0.37 2.95 -9.12
CA SER A 34 -1.42 3.83 -9.61
C SER A 34 -2.17 3.11 -10.74
N GLU A 35 -3.00 2.11 -10.40
CA GLU A 35 -3.85 1.36 -11.35
C GLU A 35 -5.06 2.19 -11.86
N PRO A 36 -5.48 1.99 -13.12
CA PRO A 36 -6.89 1.67 -13.32
C PRO A 36 -7.17 0.48 -14.27
N ALA A 37 -7.98 -0.44 -13.72
CA ALA A 37 -9.11 -1.22 -14.24
C ALA A 37 -9.05 -1.91 -15.63
N GLY A 38 -9.12 -3.26 -15.59
CA GLY A 38 -9.63 -4.05 -16.73
C GLY A 38 -9.55 -5.57 -16.63
N ALA A 39 -10.25 -6.20 -15.67
CA ALA A 39 -10.66 -7.63 -15.59
C ALA A 39 -9.52 -8.69 -15.53
N VAL A 40 -9.43 -9.62 -14.56
CA VAL A 40 -10.42 -10.63 -14.13
C VAL A 40 -10.03 -11.16 -12.73
N GLY A 41 -10.96 -11.12 -11.78
CA GLY A 41 -11.13 -12.12 -10.70
C GLY A 41 -9.94 -12.49 -9.80
N VAL A 42 -9.48 -11.57 -8.96
CA VAL A 42 -8.96 -11.88 -7.61
C VAL A 42 -9.46 -10.77 -6.69
N ALA A 43 -9.91 -11.12 -5.49
CA ALA A 43 -10.50 -10.20 -4.51
C ALA A 43 -9.67 -8.91 -4.42
N ALA A 44 -10.31 -7.76 -4.68
CA ALA A 44 -9.72 -6.46 -4.43
C ALA A 44 -9.34 -6.39 -2.95
N ALA A 45 -8.05 -6.55 -2.66
CA ALA A 45 -7.51 -6.12 -1.38
C ALA A 45 -7.87 -4.63 -1.27
N PRO A 46 -8.56 -4.18 -0.21
CA PRO A 46 -8.99 -2.80 -0.12
C PRO A 46 -7.74 -1.90 -0.09
N TYR A 47 -7.47 -1.26 -1.23
CA TYR A 47 -6.53 -0.16 -1.31
C TYR A 47 -7.10 0.95 -0.43
N VAL A 48 -6.61 1.04 0.81
CA VAL A 48 -6.94 2.17 1.67
C VAL A 48 -5.91 3.25 1.41
N PRO A 49 -6.33 4.44 0.95
CA PRO A 49 -5.40 5.49 0.55
C PRO A 49 -4.52 5.87 1.72
N VAL A 50 -3.25 6.16 1.42
CA VAL A 50 -2.25 6.76 2.33
C VAL A 50 -2.80 7.96 3.11
N GLU A 51 -3.85 8.60 2.60
CA GLU A 51 -4.63 9.69 3.22
C GLU A 51 -5.26 9.33 4.58
N ASP A 52 -5.54 8.06 4.85
CA ASP A 52 -6.14 7.61 6.12
C ASP A 52 -5.08 7.42 7.23
N ALA A 53 -3.79 7.48 6.90
CA ALA A 53 -2.68 7.28 7.84
C ALA A 53 -1.73 8.49 7.85
N ALA A 54 -1.46 9.03 9.03
CA ALA A 54 -0.56 10.17 9.21
C ALA A 54 0.48 9.89 10.30
N VAL A 55 1.69 10.44 10.09
CA VAL A 55 2.67 10.55 11.17
C VAL A 55 2.26 11.75 12.04
N SER A 56 1.93 11.48 13.29
CA SER A 56 1.55 12.48 14.29
C SER A 56 2.75 13.01 15.09
N GLY A 57 3.84 12.23 15.15
CA GLY A 57 5.06 12.58 15.87
C GLY A 57 6.29 11.85 15.31
N CYS A 58 7.45 12.47 15.41
CA CYS A 58 8.75 11.91 15.01
C CYS A 58 9.79 12.34 16.05
N ARG A 59 10.36 11.38 16.77
CA ARG A 59 11.29 11.64 17.89
C ARG A 59 12.42 10.62 17.94
N ILE A 60 13.50 10.95 18.64
CA ILE A 60 14.60 10.03 18.91
C ILE A 60 14.46 9.51 20.34
N ASP A 61 14.44 8.19 20.53
CA ASP A 61 14.48 7.58 21.85
C ASP A 61 15.85 7.80 22.51
N PRO A 62 15.94 8.47 23.68
CA PRO A 62 17.21 8.71 24.34
C PRO A 62 17.92 7.44 24.81
N ALA A 63 17.19 6.34 25.08
CA ALA A 63 17.78 5.11 25.57
C ALA A 63 18.49 4.32 24.45
N SER A 64 17.81 4.13 23.32
CA SER A 64 18.33 3.32 22.21
C SER A 64 18.93 4.14 21.06
N ARG A 65 18.76 5.47 21.08
CA ARG A 65 19.06 6.39 19.95
C ARG A 65 18.34 6.02 18.65
N ARG A 66 17.22 5.30 18.75
CA ARG A 66 16.39 4.93 17.58
C ARG A 66 15.35 5.99 17.29
N LEU A 67 15.01 6.13 16.03
CA LEU A 67 13.90 6.97 15.63
C LEU A 67 12.57 6.28 15.96
N LEU A 68 11.64 7.00 16.55
CA LEU A 68 10.28 6.58 16.82
C LEU A 68 9.32 7.51 16.07
N ALA A 69 8.43 6.93 15.29
CA ALA A 69 7.35 7.67 14.64
C ALA A 69 5.99 7.23 15.18
N ASP A 70 5.23 8.17 15.69
CA ASP A 70 3.86 7.96 16.15
C ASP A 70 2.93 8.04 14.94
N ILE A 71 2.15 6.98 14.74
CA ILE A 71 1.24 6.84 13.61
C ILE A 71 -0.19 6.94 14.13
N GLU A 72 -1.01 7.72 13.44
CA GLU A 72 -2.45 7.76 13.64
C GLU A 72 -3.14 7.32 12.35
N VAL A 73 -4.04 6.34 12.45
CA VAL A 73 -4.85 5.84 11.34
C VAL A 73 -6.31 6.13 11.64
N LYS A 74 -7.00 6.81 10.72
CA LYS A 74 -8.44 7.03 10.78
C LYS A 74 -9.09 6.24 9.66
N SER A 75 -9.56 5.03 10.00
CA SER A 75 -10.18 4.16 9.02
C SER A 75 -11.51 4.72 8.53
N ARG A 76 -11.64 4.88 7.22
CA ARG A 76 -12.92 5.07 6.53
C ARG A 76 -13.51 3.74 6.00
N ALA A 77 -12.84 2.62 6.26
CA ALA A 77 -13.32 1.32 5.82
C ALA A 77 -14.67 0.99 6.49
N PRO A 78 -15.56 0.24 5.83
CA PRO A 78 -16.90 -0.07 6.36
C PRO A 78 -16.91 -1.13 7.48
N GLY A 79 -15.76 -1.67 7.88
CA GLY A 79 -15.67 -2.75 8.86
C GLY A 79 -14.41 -2.67 9.73
N VAL A 80 -14.39 -3.49 10.78
CA VAL A 80 -13.23 -3.63 11.65
C VAL A 80 -12.18 -4.49 10.94
N GLY A 81 -10.93 -4.03 10.96
CA GLY A 81 -9.86 -4.71 10.24
C GLY A 81 -8.47 -4.43 10.78
N SER A 82 -7.46 -4.86 10.04
CA SER A 82 -6.07 -4.57 10.35
C SER A 82 -5.46 -3.66 9.30
N TYR A 83 -4.58 -2.77 9.74
CA TYR A 83 -3.83 -1.85 8.89
C TYR A 83 -2.34 -2.17 8.98
N VAL A 84 -1.67 -2.27 7.84
CA VAL A 84 -0.22 -2.33 7.75
C VAL A 84 0.26 -1.00 7.19
N VAL A 85 0.95 -0.22 8.01
CA VAL A 85 1.47 1.10 7.66
C VAL A 85 2.98 1.03 7.48
N THR A 86 3.47 1.48 6.33
CA THR A 86 4.89 1.59 6.03
C THR A 86 5.34 3.03 6.25
N VAL A 87 6.24 3.22 7.21
CA VAL A 87 6.83 4.53 7.54
C VAL A 87 8.23 4.60 6.96
N GLY A 88 8.50 5.68 6.23
CA GLY A 88 9.81 6.03 5.70
C GLY A 88 10.56 6.98 6.62
N PHE A 89 11.86 6.74 6.74
CA PHE A 89 12.81 7.55 7.49
C PHE A 89 13.91 8.07 6.56
N ARG A 90 14.13 9.38 6.57
CA ARG A 90 15.10 10.06 5.68
C ARG A 90 15.88 11.13 6.43
N GLN A 91 17.11 11.36 5.99
CA GLN A 91 17.98 12.44 6.45
C GLN A 91 17.96 13.59 5.44
N ASP A 92 18.23 14.80 5.93
CA ASP A 92 18.58 15.94 5.09
C ASP A 92 20.03 16.38 5.42
N PRO A 93 20.99 16.32 4.47
CA PRO A 93 20.85 15.81 3.10
C PRO A 93 20.67 14.28 3.02
N PRO A 94 20.02 13.75 1.97
CA PRO A 94 19.67 12.34 1.87
C PRO A 94 20.91 11.46 1.65
N LEU A 95 21.25 10.67 2.67
CA LEU A 95 22.32 9.65 2.63
C LEU A 95 21.77 8.22 2.46
N GLY A 96 20.45 8.03 2.55
CA GLY A 96 19.77 6.74 2.40
C GLY A 96 18.31 6.79 2.85
N THR A 97 17.52 5.80 2.44
CA THR A 97 16.11 5.62 2.86
C THR A 97 15.97 4.37 3.70
N ALA A 98 15.48 4.51 4.93
CA ALA A 98 15.10 3.39 5.78
C ALA A 98 13.57 3.32 5.89
N GLN A 99 13.02 2.13 6.11
CA GLN A 99 11.58 1.92 6.24
C GLN A 99 11.29 0.99 7.43
N ALA A 100 10.16 1.19 8.08
CA ALA A 100 9.61 0.26 9.07
C ALA A 100 8.12 0.01 8.79
N LEU A 101 7.66 -1.20 9.10
CA LEU A 101 6.26 -1.57 9.01
C LEU A 101 5.67 -1.64 10.41
N VAL A 102 4.45 -1.14 10.54
CA VAL A 102 3.64 -1.21 11.76
C VAL A 102 2.31 -1.79 11.42
N ARG A 103 1.91 -2.81 12.18
CA ARG A 103 0.58 -3.39 12.09
C ARG A 103 -0.30 -2.83 13.21
N LEU A 104 -1.47 -2.32 12.84
CA LEU A 104 -2.52 -1.90 13.75
C LEU A 104 -3.70 -2.86 13.59
N ASP A 105 -3.98 -3.65 14.61
CA ASP A 105 -5.09 -4.60 14.58
C ASP A 105 -6.39 -3.98 15.10
N ARG A 106 -7.53 -4.51 14.66
CA ARG A 106 -8.87 -4.14 15.13
C ARG A 106 -9.18 -2.65 15.03
N VAL A 107 -8.78 -2.02 13.93
CA VAL A 107 -9.13 -0.64 13.62
C VAL A 107 -10.59 -0.57 13.21
N ALA A 108 -11.39 0.15 13.99
CA ALA A 108 -12.82 0.31 13.74
C ALA A 108 -13.11 1.57 12.89
N PRO A 109 -14.21 1.58 12.12
CA PRO A 109 -14.61 2.73 11.31
C PRO A 109 -14.81 3.99 12.17
N GLY A 110 -14.23 5.12 11.74
CA GLY A 110 -14.38 6.41 12.42
C GLY A 110 -13.66 6.55 13.75
N ILE A 111 -12.94 5.51 14.20
CA ILE A 111 -12.10 5.55 15.40
C ILE A 111 -10.64 5.69 14.99
N ALA A 112 -9.93 6.64 15.61
CA ALA A 112 -8.50 6.79 15.41
C ALA A 112 -7.74 5.67 16.14
N ALA A 113 -7.01 4.86 15.39
CA ALA A 113 -6.06 3.90 15.93
C ALA A 113 -4.65 4.50 15.96
N ARG A 114 -3.85 4.12 16.95
CA ARG A 114 -2.47 4.60 17.12
C ARG A 114 -1.48 3.46 17.18
N GLY A 115 -0.30 3.67 16.60
CA GLY A 115 0.81 2.74 16.61
C GLY A 115 2.14 3.47 16.59
N GLU A 116 3.22 2.75 16.87
CA GLU A 116 4.58 3.32 16.87
C GLU A 116 5.47 2.52 15.92
N ALA A 117 6.14 3.22 15.00
CA ALA A 117 7.17 2.67 14.15
C ALA A 117 8.55 2.90 14.76
N VAL A 118 9.30 1.81 14.94
CA VAL A 118 10.69 1.86 15.40
C VAL A 118 11.62 1.83 14.18
N GLY A 119 12.31 2.94 13.97
CA GLY A 119 13.30 3.13 12.92
C GLY A 119 14.72 2.70 13.31
N PRO A 120 15.69 3.00 12.44
CA PRO A 120 17.10 2.73 12.70
C PRO A 120 17.65 3.64 13.82
N VAL A 121 18.87 3.32 14.26
CA VAL A 121 19.66 4.23 15.11
C VAL A 121 19.97 5.50 14.31
N TRP A 122 19.69 6.66 14.89
CA TRP A 122 19.83 7.93 14.21
C TRP A 122 21.15 8.64 14.56
N PRO A 123 21.87 9.21 13.58
CA PRO A 123 23.07 10.00 13.85
C PRO A 123 22.76 11.24 14.69
N ALA A 124 23.69 11.63 15.56
CA ALA A 124 23.58 12.87 16.32
C ALA A 124 23.75 14.08 15.39
N GLY A 125 22.96 15.14 15.63
CA GLY A 125 23.08 16.41 14.92
C GLY A 125 22.45 16.46 13.52
N VAL A 126 21.74 15.42 13.09
CA VAL A 126 21.03 15.39 11.80
C VAL A 126 19.52 15.39 12.05
N THR A 127 18.81 16.33 11.43
CA THR A 127 17.34 16.42 11.55
C THR A 127 16.67 15.23 10.86
N PRO A 128 15.88 14.43 11.58
CA PRO A 128 15.14 13.33 10.99
C PRO A 128 13.90 13.82 10.24
N TRP A 129 13.60 13.15 9.13
CA TRP A 129 12.30 13.18 8.50
C TRP A 129 11.60 11.82 8.66
N CYS A 130 10.35 11.85 9.11
CA CYS A 130 9.45 10.71 9.17
C CYS A 130 8.22 10.99 8.31
N GLY A 131 7.77 10.02 7.52
CA GLY A 131 6.52 10.12 6.79
C GLY A 131 5.94 8.76 6.40
N VAL A 132 4.63 8.67 6.22
CA VAL A 132 3.99 7.46 5.68
C VAL A 132 4.34 7.35 4.19
N VAL A 133 4.85 6.19 3.79
CA VAL A 133 5.19 5.90 2.38
C VAL A 133 4.26 4.86 1.76
N GLY A 134 3.49 4.14 2.59
CA GLY A 134 2.46 3.21 2.16
C GLY A 134 1.52 2.85 3.30
N ALA A 135 0.29 2.49 2.99
CA ALA A 135 -0.67 1.96 3.93
C ALA A 135 -1.56 0.93 3.23
N GLU A 136 -1.77 -0.21 3.88
CA GLU A 136 -2.57 -1.31 3.37
C GLU A 136 -3.58 -1.73 4.43
N PHE A 137 -4.79 -2.12 4.00
CA PHE A 137 -5.82 -2.63 4.88
C PHE A 137 -6.08 -4.10 4.61
N GLU A 138 -5.81 -4.90 5.61
CA GLU A 138 -6.06 -6.33 5.60
C GLU A 138 -7.36 -6.63 6.34
N GLY A 139 -8.41 -6.87 5.54
CA GLY A 139 -9.68 -7.49 5.93
C GLY A 139 -10.65 -6.57 6.65
N ALA A 140 -11.90 -6.57 6.21
CA ALA A 140 -13.03 -6.22 7.05
C ALA A 140 -13.65 -7.54 7.53
N GLU A 141 -13.66 -7.79 8.83
CA GLU A 141 -14.69 -8.71 9.35
C GLU A 141 -16.02 -7.97 9.13
N PHE A 142 -16.68 -8.29 8.02
CA PHE A 142 -17.97 -7.70 7.69
C PHE A 142 -18.93 -8.05 8.83
N ALA A 143 -19.27 -7.06 9.66
CA ALA A 143 -20.47 -7.10 10.47
C ALA A 143 -21.69 -6.99 9.53
N GLY A 144 -21.91 -8.03 8.72
CA GLY A 144 -23.13 -8.17 7.94
C GLY A 144 -24.32 -8.32 8.89
N PRO A 145 -25.52 -7.84 8.52
CA PRO A 145 -26.70 -8.05 9.36
C PRO A 145 -26.91 -9.55 9.55
N VAL A 146 -26.98 -9.99 10.81
CA VAL A 146 -27.40 -11.34 11.18
C VAL A 146 -28.75 -11.60 10.53
N ARG A 147 -28.79 -12.35 9.42
CA ARG A 147 -30.04 -12.90 8.93
C ARG A 147 -30.45 -14.01 9.89
N VAL A 148 -31.32 -13.67 10.83
CA VAL A 148 -32.13 -14.65 11.55
C VAL A 148 -33.00 -15.32 10.49
N GLY A 149 -32.56 -16.48 9.98
CA GLY A 149 -33.40 -17.32 9.14
C GLY A 149 -34.60 -17.79 9.95
N PRO A 150 -35.82 -17.81 9.38
CA PRO A 150 -36.99 -18.29 10.10
C PRO A 150 -36.77 -19.76 10.47
N SER A 151 -36.80 -20.05 11.76
CA SER A 151 -36.82 -21.41 12.29
C SER A 151 -37.94 -22.19 11.60
N GLY A 152 -37.54 -23.17 10.78
CA GLY A 152 -38.46 -24.13 10.18
C GLY A 152 -39.16 -24.91 11.27
N VAL A 153 -40.47 -24.76 11.34
CA VAL A 153 -41.38 -25.61 12.12
C VAL A 153 -41.59 -26.92 11.37
N GLY A 154 -41.42 -28.04 12.07
CA GLY A 154 -42.06 -29.32 11.74
C GLY A 154 -41.27 -30.55 12.22
N PRO A 155 -41.89 -31.73 12.42
CA PRO A 155 -43.31 -32.06 12.23
C PRO A 155 -44.01 -32.64 13.49
N GLY A 156 -45.34 -32.57 13.48
CA GLY A 156 -46.22 -33.45 14.25
C GLY A 156 -47.03 -34.32 13.29
#